data_AF-M2RTT2-F1
#
_entry.id   AF-M2RTT2-F1
#
_cell.length_a   1.000
_cell.length_b   1.000
_cell.length_c   1.000
_cell.angle_alpha   90.00
_cell.angle_beta   90.00
_cell.angle_gamma   90.00
#
_symmetry.space_group_name_H-M   'P 1'
#
loop_
_entity.id
_entity.type
_entity.pdbx_description
1 polymer ?
#
loop_
_entity_poly.entity_id
_entity_poly.type
_entity_poly.pdbx_seq_one_letter_code
_entity_poly.pdbx_strand_id
1 'polypeptide(L)'
;MEEIETEIINTTEQIGKLVHWLVLRHSPPAPFRPTMYIDLEGVNLCREGSVSILTLLVDTGIPTACVYLIDVHTLDARAFNTAGAKKTTLKESATRNTTASQKFLNGLTKYVEKEFPISFNGKGERLYKAKYNGLYDVFNQRPIPEDILSYCVGDV
;
A
#
# COMPACT_ATOMS: atom_id res chain seq x y z
N MET A 1 -16.46 4.13 -17.87
CA MET A 1 -15.21 3.47 -17.47
C MET A 1 -14.71 4.28 -16.31
N GLU A 2 -14.69 3.72 -15.10
CA GLU A 2 -14.09 4.43 -13.95
C GLU A 2 -12.62 4.65 -14.28
N GLU A 3 -12.17 5.90 -14.20
CA GLU A 3 -10.79 6.24 -14.49
C GLU A 3 -10.00 5.97 -13.20
N ILE A 4 -9.11 4.97 -13.25
CA ILE A 4 -8.22 4.65 -12.14
C ILE A 4 -6.92 5.43 -12.36
N GLU A 5 -6.68 6.43 -11.53
CA GLU A 5 -5.42 7.17 -11.54
C GLU A 5 -4.38 6.40 -10.72
N THR A 6 -3.21 6.18 -11.30
CA THR A 6 -2.11 5.45 -10.63
C THR A 6 -0.93 6.39 -10.40
N GLU A 7 -0.48 6.49 -9.15
CA GLU A 7 0.68 7.32 -8.77
C GLU A 7 1.75 6.47 -8.07
N ILE A 8 3.01 6.62 -8.48
CA ILE A 8 4.17 6.00 -7.83
C ILE A 8 4.76 6.95 -6.79
N ILE A 9 4.83 6.49 -5.55
CA ILE A 9 5.32 7.24 -4.40
C ILE A 9 6.68 6.68 -3.99
N ASN A 10 7.77 7.38 -4.33
CA ASN A 10 9.15 6.93 -4.06
C ASN A 10 10.00 7.99 -3.33
N THR A 11 9.40 9.11 -2.93
CA THR A 11 10.07 10.14 -2.12
C THR A 11 9.32 10.43 -0.81
N THR A 12 10.05 10.85 0.21
CA THR A 12 9.46 11.25 1.51
C THR A 12 8.52 12.46 1.37
N GLU A 13 8.77 13.36 0.43
CA GLU A 13 7.88 14.49 0.16
C GLU A 13 6.51 14.02 -0.33
N GLN A 14 6.48 13.06 -1.27
CA GLN A 14 5.25 12.45 -1.74
C GLN A 14 4.52 11.68 -0.63
N ILE A 15 5.24 10.94 0.23
CA ILE A 15 4.63 10.30 1.41
C ILE A 15 3.96 11.34 2.31
N GLY A 16 4.65 12.45 2.61
CA GLY A 16 4.10 13.53 3.43
C GLY A 16 2.83 14.14 2.83
N LYS A 17 2.79 14.33 1.50
CA LYS A 17 1.62 14.80 0.74
C LYS A 17 0.46 13.79 0.81
N LEU A 18 0.73 12.51 0.55
CA LEU A 18 -0.26 11.43 0.61
C LEU A 18 -0.89 11.33 2.00
N VAL A 19 -0.06 11.27 3.05
CA VAL A 19 -0.56 11.17 4.43
C VAL A 19 -1.36 12.40 4.84
N HIS A 20 -0.91 13.60 4.45
CA HIS A 20 -1.68 14.81 4.68
C HIS A 20 -3.06 14.75 4.02
N TRP A 21 -3.11 14.32 2.76
CA TRP A 21 -4.35 14.16 1.99
C TRP A 21 -5.30 13.14 2.65
N LEU A 22 -4.80 11.97 3.07
CA LEU A 22 -5.58 10.95 3.78
C LEU A 22 -6.22 11.50 5.06
N VAL A 23 -5.44 12.23 5.87
CA VAL A 23 -5.94 12.82 7.12
C VAL A 23 -7.01 13.87 6.86
N LEU A 24 -6.87 14.69 5.80
CA LEU A 24 -7.91 15.66 5.42
C LEU A 24 -9.23 14.95 5.05
N ARG A 25 -9.16 13.87 4.25
CA ARG A 25 -10.34 13.11 3.82
C ARG A 25 -11.07 12.39 4.95
N HIS A 26 -10.39 12.06 6.04
CA HIS A 26 -10.99 11.45 7.23
C HIS A 26 -11.43 12.45 8.30
N SER A 27 -11.15 13.75 8.12
CA SER A 27 -11.53 14.80 9.06
C SER A 27 -13.01 15.20 8.89
N PRO A 28 -13.83 15.28 9.96
CA PRO A 28 -15.20 15.80 9.88
C PRO A 28 -15.25 17.27 9.41
N PRO A 29 -16.33 17.70 8.72
CA PRO A 29 -17.46 16.91 8.22
C PRO A 29 -17.10 16.26 6.89
N ALA A 30 -16.79 14.96 6.88
CA ALA A 30 -16.54 14.21 5.65
C ALA A 30 -17.90 13.68 5.14
N PRO A 31 -18.46 14.21 4.04
CA PRO A 31 -19.72 13.72 3.49
C PRO A 31 -19.63 12.26 3.02
N PHE A 32 -18.41 11.79 2.72
CA PHE A 32 -18.10 10.42 2.32
C PHE A 32 -16.90 9.93 3.12
N ARG A 33 -17.01 8.74 3.71
CA ARG A 33 -15.87 8.07 4.36
C ARG A 33 -15.16 7.25 3.28
N PRO A 34 -13.89 7.54 2.95
CA PRO A 34 -13.18 6.74 1.95
C PRO A 34 -13.06 5.29 2.41
N THR A 35 -13.22 4.36 1.48
CA THR A 35 -12.83 2.97 1.67
C THR A 35 -11.41 2.82 1.16
N MET A 36 -10.53 2.20 1.94
CA MET A 36 -9.14 1.97 1.56
C MET A 36 -8.88 0.48 1.46
N TYR A 37 -8.26 0.06 0.37
CA TYR A 37 -7.77 -1.30 0.17
C TYR A 37 -6.25 -1.25 0.13
N ILE A 38 -5.61 -2.18 0.83
CA ILE A 38 -4.16 -2.23 0.98
C ILE A 38 -3.72 -3.63 0.61
N ASP A 39 -2.70 -3.69 -0.23
CA ASP A 39 -1.97 -4.91 -0.51
C ASP A 39 -0.45 -4.70 -0.42
N LEU A 40 0.28 -5.78 -0.14
CA LEU A 40 1.73 -5.75 0.04
C LEU A 40 2.39 -6.77 -0.87
N GLU A 41 3.36 -6.30 -1.63
CA GLU A 41 4.12 -7.11 -2.56
C GLU A 41 5.60 -7.07 -2.24
N GLY A 42 6.27 -8.21 -2.39
CA GLY A 42 7.68 -8.31 -2.07
C GLY A 42 8.24 -9.72 -2.07
N VAL A 43 9.48 -9.82 -1.58
CA VAL A 43 10.24 -11.06 -1.57
C VAL A 43 9.90 -11.84 -0.31
N ASN A 44 9.48 -13.10 -0.40
CA ASN A 44 9.36 -14.03 0.73
C ASN A 44 8.57 -13.52 1.97
N LEU A 45 7.50 -12.74 1.75
CA LEU A 45 6.73 -12.00 2.79
C LEU A 45 6.25 -12.82 4.02
N CYS A 46 6.30 -14.14 3.93
CA CYS A 46 5.87 -15.06 4.98
C CYS A 46 6.93 -15.51 6.00
N ARG A 47 8.23 -15.24 5.84
CA ARG A 47 9.27 -15.76 6.77
C ARG A 47 10.36 -14.76 7.14
N GLU A 48 11.22 -14.43 6.19
CA GLU A 48 12.36 -13.49 6.32
C GLU A 48 12.44 -12.55 5.10
N GLY A 49 11.27 -12.31 4.49
CA GLY A 49 11.09 -11.47 3.32
C GLY A 49 10.96 -9.96 3.53
N SER A 50 11.23 -9.19 2.49
CA SER A 50 11.07 -7.74 2.50
C SER A 50 9.85 -7.30 1.71
N VAL A 51 9.05 -6.41 2.30
CA VAL A 51 8.06 -5.63 1.55
C VAL A 51 8.80 -4.71 0.59
N SER A 52 8.44 -4.78 -0.69
CA SER A 52 9.08 -4.02 -1.75
C SER A 52 8.16 -2.93 -2.29
N ILE A 53 6.86 -3.22 -2.34
CA ILE A 53 5.80 -2.34 -2.82
C ILE A 53 4.60 -2.46 -1.87
N LEU A 54 4.00 -1.33 -1.51
CA LEU A 54 2.69 -1.28 -0.85
C LEU A 54 1.72 -0.61 -1.81
N THR A 55 0.62 -1.29 -2.12
CA THR A 55 -0.44 -0.76 -2.98
C THR A 55 -1.58 -0.24 -2.11
N LEU A 56 -1.97 1.01 -2.29
CA LEU A 56 -3.07 1.64 -1.58
C LEU A 56 -4.11 2.15 -2.59
N LEU A 57 -5.25 1.48 -2.68
CA LEU A 57 -6.42 1.94 -3.41
C LEU A 57 -7.30 2.76 -2.47
N VAL A 58 -7.65 3.98 -2.86
CA VAL A 58 -8.57 4.84 -2.12
C VAL A 58 -9.83 5.08 -2.96
N ASP A 59 -10.93 4.47 -2.54
CA ASP A 59 -12.26 4.69 -3.07
C ASP A 59 -12.96 5.79 -2.24
N THR A 60 -13.25 6.92 -2.88
CA THR A 60 -13.91 8.06 -2.25
C THR A 60 -15.40 8.18 -2.61
N GLY A 61 -15.97 7.21 -3.31
CA GLY A 61 -17.37 7.22 -3.76
C GLY A 61 -17.67 8.19 -4.91
N ILE A 62 -16.62 8.71 -5.55
CA ILE A 62 -16.66 9.51 -6.79
C ILE A 62 -15.93 8.72 -7.89
N PRO A 63 -16.24 8.94 -9.19
CA PRO A 63 -15.85 8.06 -10.31
C PRO A 63 -14.34 7.97 -10.61
N THR A 64 -13.49 8.52 -9.74
CA THR A 64 -12.03 8.44 -9.86
C THR A 64 -11.51 7.75 -8.60
N ALA A 65 -11.13 6.49 -8.75
CA ALA A 65 -10.38 5.79 -7.73
C ALA A 65 -8.89 6.06 -7.94
N CYS A 66 -8.15 6.25 -6.85
CA CYS A 66 -6.70 6.48 -6.91
C CYS A 66 -5.97 5.27 -6.36
N VAL A 67 -5.00 4.74 -7.11
CA VAL A 67 -4.07 3.70 -6.67
C VAL A 67 -2.70 4.33 -6.46
N TYR A 68 -2.21 4.25 -5.22
CA TYR A 68 -0.86 4.67 -4.87
C TYR A 68 0.03 3.44 -4.73
N LEU A 69 1.07 3.33 -5.57
CA LEU A 69 2.11 2.33 -5.39
C LEU A 69 3.28 2.97 -4.65
N ILE A 70 3.42 2.59 -3.39
CA ILE A 70 4.48 3.08 -2.51
C ILE A 70 5.70 2.18 -2.67
N ASP A 71 6.80 2.77 -3.16
CA ASP A 71 8.09 2.10 -3.32
C ASP A 71 8.80 1.95 -1.97
N VAL A 72 8.38 0.93 -1.21
CA VAL A 72 8.95 0.58 0.09
C VAL A 72 10.41 0.16 -0.04
N HIS A 73 10.81 -0.48 -1.15
CA HIS A 73 12.22 -0.85 -1.38
C HIS A 73 13.14 0.39 -1.40
N THR A 74 12.75 1.45 -2.10
CA THR A 74 13.53 2.70 -2.17
C THR A 74 13.41 3.53 -0.89
N LEU A 75 12.20 3.61 -0.33
CA LEU A 75 11.93 4.45 0.83
C LEU A 75 12.36 3.81 2.15
N ASP A 76 12.42 2.48 2.20
CA ASP A 76 12.66 1.68 3.40
C ASP A 76 11.67 2.09 4.52
N ALA A 77 12.10 2.06 5.79
CA ALA A 77 11.33 2.49 6.95
C ALA A 77 10.72 3.91 6.81
N ARG A 78 11.26 4.77 5.94
CA ARG A 78 10.72 6.11 5.69
C ARG A 78 9.33 6.07 5.05
N ALA A 79 8.96 5.01 4.32
CA ALA A 79 7.62 4.84 3.79
C ALA A 79 6.54 4.88 4.89
N PHE A 80 6.88 4.32 6.06
CA PHE A 80 5.96 4.19 7.19
C PHE A 80 6.14 5.29 8.24
N ASN A 81 7.36 5.80 8.40
CA ASN A 81 7.72 6.73 9.47
C ASN A 81 7.73 8.20 9.05
N THR A 82 7.64 8.51 7.76
CA THR A 82 7.55 9.91 7.31
C THR A 82 6.23 10.52 7.75
N ALA A 83 6.32 11.61 8.50
CA ALA A 83 5.17 12.33 9.00
C ALA A 83 4.64 13.35 7.97
N GLY A 84 3.33 13.38 7.76
CA GLY A 84 2.66 14.46 7.05
C GLY A 84 2.54 15.74 7.91
N ALA A 85 1.96 16.81 7.36
CA ALA A 85 1.91 18.12 8.02
C ALA A 85 1.24 18.14 9.41
N LYS A 86 0.33 17.21 9.69
CA LYS A 86 -0.32 17.04 11.01
C LYS A 86 0.47 16.12 11.95
N LYS A 87 1.77 15.90 11.68
CA LYS A 87 2.65 14.95 12.37
C LYS A 87 2.11 13.52 12.44
N THR A 88 1.18 13.17 11.55
CA THR A 88 0.63 11.82 11.43
C THR A 88 1.43 11.06 10.37
N THR A 89 1.70 9.78 10.60
CA THR A 89 2.38 8.88 9.65
C THR A 89 1.41 7.92 8.95
N LEU A 90 1.84 7.24 7.90
CA LEU A 90 1.04 6.18 7.26
C LEU A 90 0.73 5.05 8.25
N LYS A 91 1.73 4.68 9.08
CA LYS A 91 1.60 3.70 10.17
C LYS A 91 0.49 4.10 11.16
N GLU A 92 0.52 5.33 11.66
CA GLU A 92 -0.50 5.81 12.59
C GLU A 92 -1.88 5.94 11.95
N SER A 93 -1.95 6.32 10.67
CA SER A 93 -3.22 6.39 9.93
C SER A 93 -3.85 5.00 9.78
N ALA A 94 -3.02 3.98 9.55
CA ALA A 94 -3.44 2.60 9.46
C ALA A 94 -3.88 2.03 10.80
N THR A 95 -3.20 2.32 11.91
CA THR A 95 -3.52 1.71 13.23
C THR A 95 -4.61 2.46 14.02
N ARG A 96 -5.16 3.56 13.51
CA ARG A 96 -6.24 4.29 14.19
C ARG A 96 -7.52 3.45 14.16
N ASN A 97 -7.96 2.98 15.35
CA ASN A 97 -9.19 2.23 15.63
C ASN A 97 -10.49 3.04 15.40
N THR A 98 -10.63 3.68 14.24
CA THR A 98 -11.82 4.44 13.89
C THR A 98 -12.41 3.91 12.59
N THR A 99 -13.39 3.01 12.76
CA THR A 99 -14.47 2.62 11.83
C THR A 99 -14.31 1.29 11.09
N ALA A 100 -15.41 0.55 11.05
CA ALA A 100 -15.67 -0.70 10.32
C ALA A 100 -15.36 -0.70 8.79
N SER A 101 -14.83 0.39 8.24
CA SER A 101 -14.43 0.54 6.83
C SER A 101 -13.00 0.08 6.55
N GLN A 102 -12.23 -0.31 7.56
CA GLN A 102 -10.89 -0.91 7.41
C GLN A 102 -10.97 -2.45 7.36
N LYS A 103 -11.69 -3.01 6.39
CA LYS A 103 -11.45 -4.41 6.03
C LYS A 103 -10.08 -4.41 5.34
N PHE A 104 -9.02 -4.88 6.00
CA PHE A 104 -7.70 -5.30 5.46
C PHE A 104 -6.48 -4.98 6.34
N LEU A 105 -6.63 -4.43 7.55
CA LEU A 105 -5.48 -4.10 8.39
C LEU A 105 -4.79 -5.28 9.10
N ASN A 106 -5.25 -6.52 8.91
CA ASN A 106 -4.60 -7.66 9.56
C ASN A 106 -3.15 -7.88 9.05
N GLY A 107 -2.78 -7.43 7.86
CA GLY A 107 -1.41 -7.53 7.33
C GLY A 107 -0.51 -6.38 7.79
N LEU A 108 -0.96 -5.14 7.57
CA LEU A 108 -0.18 -3.94 7.90
C LEU A 108 -0.02 -3.74 9.42
N THR A 109 -1.07 -3.97 10.23
CA THR A 109 -0.96 -3.91 11.70
C THR A 109 0.03 -4.96 12.22
N LYS A 110 0.06 -6.17 11.64
CA LYS A 110 1.02 -7.21 12.03
C LYS A 110 2.47 -6.90 11.60
N TYR A 111 2.67 -6.29 10.42
CA TYR A 111 3.99 -5.83 9.98
C TYR A 111 4.50 -4.67 10.85
N VAL A 112 3.58 -3.78 11.23
CA VAL A 112 3.86 -2.64 12.11
C VAL A 112 4.17 -3.05 13.55
N GLU A 113 3.57 -4.15 14.04
CA GLU A 113 3.69 -4.65 15.42
C GLU A 113 4.81 -5.70 15.60
N LYS A 114 5.25 -6.40 14.55
CA LYS A 114 6.31 -7.42 14.62
C LYS A 114 7.15 -7.48 13.34
N GLU A 115 8.46 -7.34 13.51
CA GLU A 115 9.50 -7.75 12.57
C GLU A 115 9.41 -9.29 12.33
N PHE A 116 8.58 -9.73 11.37
CA PHE A 116 8.28 -11.13 10.92
C PHE A 116 7.31 -12.00 11.75
N PRO A 117 6.67 -13.07 11.18
CA PRO A 117 6.36 -13.43 9.78
C PRO A 117 4.84 -13.54 9.49
N ILE A 118 4.37 -13.20 8.27
CA ILE A 118 2.92 -13.18 7.93
C ILE A 118 2.59 -14.08 6.74
N SER A 119 1.66 -15.03 6.89
CA SER A 119 1.04 -15.72 5.74
C SER A 119 0.13 -14.78 4.95
N PHE A 120 0.50 -14.42 3.73
CA PHE A 120 -0.37 -13.71 2.79
C PHE A 120 -1.32 -14.70 2.10
N ASN A 121 -2.61 -14.34 2.02
CA ASN A 121 -3.62 -15.10 1.29
C ASN A 121 -4.04 -14.27 0.06
N GLY A 122 -3.13 -14.11 -0.90
CA GLY A 122 -3.43 -13.55 -2.22
C GLY A 122 -3.75 -14.66 -3.21
N LYS A 123 -4.88 -14.59 -3.91
CA LYS A 123 -5.14 -15.49 -5.06
C LYS A 123 -4.17 -15.20 -6.22
N GLY A 124 -3.55 -14.01 -6.25
CA GLY A 124 -2.51 -13.58 -7.21
C GLY A 124 -1.16 -14.31 -7.08
N GLU A 125 -0.80 -14.75 -5.88
CA GLU A 125 0.48 -15.46 -5.59
C GLU A 125 0.72 -16.66 -6.53
N ARG A 126 -0.34 -17.36 -6.93
CA ARG A 126 -0.24 -18.61 -7.70
C ARG A 126 0.02 -18.37 -9.19
N LEU A 127 -0.51 -17.27 -9.74
CA LEU A 127 -0.35 -16.89 -11.14
C LEU A 127 1.03 -16.26 -11.39
N TYR A 128 1.51 -15.45 -10.43
CA TYR A 128 2.81 -14.80 -10.55
C TYR A 128 3.99 -15.76 -10.39
N LYS A 129 3.93 -16.69 -9.42
CA LYS A 129 4.95 -17.75 -9.23
C LYS A 129 5.18 -18.59 -10.49
N ALA A 130 4.13 -18.86 -11.25
CA ALA A 130 4.22 -19.64 -12.49
C ALA A 130 4.88 -18.86 -13.63
N LYS A 131 4.68 -17.53 -13.70
CA LYS A 131 5.19 -16.69 -14.78
C LYS A 131 6.69 -16.35 -14.63
N TYR A 132 7.20 -16.24 -13.40
CA TYR A 132 8.60 -15.86 -13.12
C TYR A 132 9.41 -16.98 -12.43
N ASN A 133 9.01 -18.24 -12.58
CA ASN A 133 9.68 -19.40 -11.96
C ASN A 133 9.91 -19.27 -10.44
N GLY A 134 9.03 -18.56 -9.73
CA GLY A 134 9.17 -18.30 -8.30
C GLY A 134 10.27 -17.30 -7.91
N LEU A 135 10.81 -16.53 -8.85
CA LEU A 135 11.73 -15.42 -8.56
C LEU A 135 10.92 -14.19 -8.11
N TYR A 136 10.94 -13.90 -6.81
CA TYR A 136 10.27 -12.72 -6.24
C TYR A 136 11.11 -11.43 -6.34
N ASP A 137 12.39 -11.54 -6.74
CA ASP A 137 13.31 -10.39 -6.82
C ASP A 137 12.86 -9.33 -7.83
N VAL A 138 11.93 -9.66 -8.73
CA VAL A 138 11.32 -8.73 -9.67
C VAL A 138 10.61 -7.56 -8.96
N PHE A 139 10.06 -7.77 -7.76
CA PHE A 139 9.47 -6.69 -6.95
C PHE A 139 10.50 -5.68 -6.43
N ASN A 140 11.79 -6.02 -6.43
CA ASN A 140 12.90 -5.14 -6.05
C ASN A 140 13.53 -4.41 -7.26
N GLN A 141 13.17 -4.73 -8.51
CA GLN A 141 13.78 -4.08 -9.68
C GLN A 141 13.38 -2.61 -9.79
N ARG A 142 14.33 -1.73 -10.10
CA ARG A 142 14.08 -0.29 -10.28
C ARG A 142 14.65 0.22 -11.62
N PRO A 143 13.91 1.05 -12.39
CA PRO A 143 12.52 1.48 -12.14
C PRO A 143 11.55 0.28 -12.11
N ILE A 144 10.42 0.42 -11.40
CA ILE A 144 9.46 -0.69 -11.22
C ILE A 144 8.99 -1.13 -12.61
N PRO A 145 9.13 -2.42 -12.97
CA PRO A 145 8.69 -2.92 -14.27
C PRO A 145 7.19 -2.68 -14.51
N GLU A 146 6.80 -2.34 -15.74
CA GLU A 146 5.41 -2.01 -16.10
C GLU A 146 4.43 -3.17 -15.82
N ASP A 147 4.89 -4.40 -16.00
CA ASP A 147 4.11 -5.61 -15.71
C ASP A 147 3.91 -5.85 -14.21
N ILE A 148 4.82 -5.36 -13.36
CA ILE A 148 4.65 -5.31 -11.90
C ILE A 148 3.63 -4.23 -11.53
N LEU A 149 3.73 -3.03 -12.13
CA LEU A 149 2.77 -1.95 -11.89
C LEU A 149 1.34 -2.41 -12.23
N SER A 150 1.15 -2.96 -13.42
CA SER A 150 -0.15 -3.47 -13.88
C SER A 150 -0.69 -4.60 -13.00
N TYR A 151 0.19 -5.50 -12.54
CA TYR A 151 -0.18 -6.57 -11.60
C TYR A 151 -0.65 -6.00 -10.26
N CYS A 152 0.09 -5.07 -9.66
CA CYS A 152 -0.26 -4.46 -8.38
C CYS A 152 -1.59 -3.69 -8.44
N VAL A 153 -1.85 -2.96 -9.53
CA VAL A 153 -3.12 -2.25 -9.74
C VAL A 153 -4.29 -3.22 -9.90
N GLY A 154 -4.06 -4.39 -10.52
CA GLY A 154 -5.11 -5.38 -10.76
C GLY A 154 -5.49 -6.26 -9.56
N ASP A 155 -4.65 -6.33 -8.52
CA ASP A 155 -4.89 -7.17 -7.33
C ASP A 155 -5.60 -6.44 -6.17
N VAL A 156 -5.85 -5.12 -6.31
CA VAL A 156 -6.53 -4.28 -5.31
C VAL A 156 -7.96 -3.88 -5.66
#